data_AF-A0A976L482-F1
#
_entry.id   AF-A0A976L482-F1
#
_cell.length_a   1.000
_cell.length_b   1.000
_cell.length_c   1.000
_cell.angle_alpha   90.00
_cell.angle_beta   90.00
_cell.angle_gamma   90.00
#
_symmetry.space_group_name_H-M   'P 1'
#
loop_
_entity.id
_entity.type
_entity.pdbx_description
1 polymer ?
#
loop_
_entity_poly.entity_id
_entity_poly.type
_entity_poly.pdbx_seq_one_letter_code
_entity_poly.pdbx_strand_id
1 'polypeptide(L)' 'MTRYCFALDLKDDPNLIAAYEEYHRSVWPEIIQSIKEADIKSLEIYRVSNRLFMIMETGPDFSFEKKA' A
#
# COMPACT_ATOMS: atom_id res chain seq x y z
N MET A 1 18.38 -1.03 -3.60
CA MET A 1 16.91 -1.09 -3.48
C MET A 1 16.57 -2.04 -2.36
N THR A 2 15.59 -1.71 -1.54
CA THR A 2 15.14 -2.55 -0.42
C THR A 2 13.71 -2.96 -0.67
N ARG A 3 13.39 -4.24 -0.44
CA ARG A 3 12.02 -4.75 -0.54
C ARG A 3 11.45 -4.97 0.85
N TYR A 4 10.28 -4.39 1.09
CA TYR A 4 9.49 -4.60 2.30
C TYR A 4 8.22 -5.38 1.95
N CYS A 5 7.87 -6.33 2.82
CA CYS A 5 6.66 -7.13 2.69
C CYS A 5 5.83 -6.97 3.96
N PHE A 6 4.56 -6.55 3.81
CA PHE A 6 3.63 -6.37 4.91
C PHE A 6 2.41 -7.24 4.72
N ALA A 7 1.86 -7.74 5.82
CA ALA A 7 0.62 -8.49 5.81
C ALA A 7 -0.31 -7.91 6.89
N LEU A 8 -1.59 -7.80 6.55
CA LEU A 8 -2.64 -7.46 7.50
C LEU A 8 -3.96 -8.10 7.08
N ASP A 9 -4.89 -8.21 8.03
CA ASP A 9 -6.23 -8.72 7.77
C ASP A 9 -7.24 -7.58 7.83
N LEU A 10 -8.06 -7.48 6.78
CA LEU A 10 -9.27 -6.69 6.82
C LEU A 10 -10.27 -7.35 7.78
N LYS A 11 -11.20 -6.54 8.30
CA LYS A 11 -12.40 -7.08 8.92
C LYS A 11 -13.12 -7.95 7.90
N ASP A 12 -13.53 -9.14 8.33
CA ASP A 12 -14.24 -10.11 7.48
C ASP A 12 -15.70 -9.68 7.29
N ASP A 13 -15.87 -8.56 6.56
CA ASP A 13 -17.14 -7.96 6.18
C ASP A 13 -17.09 -7.63 4.68
N PRO A 14 -17.96 -8.23 3.86
CA PRO A 14 -17.93 -8.05 2.41
C PRO A 14 -18.14 -6.60 1.97
N ASN A 15 -18.89 -5.78 2.73
CA ASN A 15 -19.10 -4.37 2.39
C ASN A 15 -17.82 -3.56 2.64
N LEU A 16 -17.11 -3.84 3.73
CA LEU A 16 -15.84 -3.17 4.04
C LEU A 16 -14.74 -3.58 3.06
N ILE A 17 -14.72 -4.85 2.64
CA ILE A 17 -13.79 -5.34 1.61
C ILE A 17 -14.06 -4.65 0.26
N ALA A 18 -15.32 -4.55 -0.15
CA ALA A 18 -15.69 -3.87 -1.39
C ALA A 18 -15.32 -2.37 -1.38
N ALA A 19 -15.56 -1.69 -0.26
CA ALA A 19 -15.17 -0.29 -0.10
C ALA A 19 -13.64 -0.11 -0.17
N TYR A 20 -12.88 -1.02 0.46
CA TYR A 20 -11.43 -1.03 0.36
C TYR A 20 -10.95 -1.15 -1.09
N GLU A 21 -11.51 -2.09 -1.85
CA GLU A 21 -11.17 -2.27 -3.26
C GLU A 21 -11.48 -1.03 -4.10
N GLU A 22 -12.65 -0.42 -3.90
CA GLU A 22 -13.04 0.78 -4.65
C GLU A 22 -12.05 1.94 -4.42
N TYR A 23 -11.66 2.18 -3.17
CA TYR A 23 -10.66 3.20 -2.86
C TYR A 23 -9.29 2.91 -3.47
N HIS A 24 -8.92 1.64 -3.66
CA HIS A 24 -7.64 1.25 -4.27
C HIS A 24 -7.68 1.21 -5.80
N ARG A 25 -8.86 1.26 -6.43
CA ARG A 25 -8.97 1.43 -7.90
C ARG A 25 -8.59 2.84 -8.35
N SER A 26 -8.89 3.84 -7.53
CA SER A 26 -8.65 5.26 -7.82
C SER A 26 -8.02 5.94 -6.61
N VAL A 27 -6.75 5.61 -6.35
CA VAL A 27 -6.00 6.17 -5.22
C VAL A 27 -5.87 7.68 -5.38
N TRP A 28 -6.10 8.41 -4.29
CA TRP A 28 -6.00 9.86 -4.26
C TRP A 28 -4.62 10.39 -4.70
N PRO A 29 -4.56 11.50 -5.46
CA PRO A 29 -3.31 12.06 -5.97
C PRO A 29 -2.27 12.38 -4.89
N GLU A 30 -2.71 12.89 -3.73
CA GLU A 30 -1.85 13.25 -2.60
C GLU A 30 -1.15 12.02 -1.99
N ILE A 31 -1.82 10.87 -1.97
CA ILE A 31 -1.23 9.61 -1.49
C ILE A 31 -0.17 9.13 -2.47
N ILE A 32 -0.46 9.19 -3.79
CA ILE A 32 0.51 8.84 -4.84
C ILE A 32 1.73 9.76 -4.76
N GLN A 33 1.52 11.05 -4.52
CA GLN A 33 2.61 12.02 -4.37
C GLN A 33 3.48 11.71 -3.16
N SER A 34 2.87 11.48 -1.99
CA SER A 34 3.57 11.09 -0.76
C SER A 34 4.39 9.81 -0.93
N ILE A 35 3.88 8.82 -1.66
CA ILE A 35 4.61 7.57 -1.96
C ILE A 35 5.87 7.87 -2.79
N LYS A 36 5.76 8.71 -3.82
CA LYS A 36 6.89 9.08 -4.69
C LYS A 36 7.94 9.91 -3.96
N GLU A 37 7.51 10.87 -3.15
CA GLU A 37 8.40 11.73 -2.35
C GLU A 37 9.20 10.93 -1.32
N ALA A 38 8.62 9.85 -0.80
CA ALA A 38 9.31 8.92 0.09
C ALA A 38 10.30 7.99 -0.61
N ASP A 39 10.54 8.12 -1.92
CA ASP A 39 11.44 7.26 -2.71
C ASP A 39 10.97 5.79 -2.86
N ILE A 40 9.64 5.57 -2.83
CA ILE A 40 9.03 4.26 -3.15
C ILE A 40 8.91 4.15 -4.68
N LYS A 41 9.47 3.06 -5.24
CA LYS A 41 9.54 2.80 -6.69
C LYS A 41 8.39 1.92 -7.19
N SER A 42 7.98 0.96 -6.37
CA SER A 42 6.83 0.09 -6.64
C SER A 42 6.09 -0.20 -5.34
N LEU A 43 4.76 -0.26 -5.41
CA LEU A 43 3.90 -0.66 -4.31
C LEU A 43 2.72 -1.44 -4.89
N GLU A 44 2.62 -2.71 -4.52
CA GLU A 44 1.59 -3.64 -4.95
C GLU A 44 0.88 -4.21 -3.74
N ILE A 45 -0.43 -4.41 -3.82
CA ILE A 45 -1.21 -5.06 -2.78
C ILE A 45 -1.99 -6.21 -3.41
N TYR A 46 -1.79 -7.41 -2.88
CA TYR A 46 -2.53 -8.61 -3.23
C TYR A 46 -3.52 -8.94 -2.13
N ARG A 47 -4.71 -9.41 -2.50
CA ARG A 47 -5.75 -9.83 -1.55
C ARG A 47 -6.11 -11.30 -1.77
N VAL A 48 -6.17 -12.08 -0.69
CA VAL A 48 -6.73 -13.44 -0.68
C VAL A 48 -7.71 -13.52 0.49
N SER A 49 -9.00 -13.71 0.19
CA SER A 49 -10.07 -13.57 1.19
C SER A 49 -9.95 -12.21 1.92
N ASN A 50 -9.97 -12.15 3.24
CA ASN A 50 -9.80 -10.90 4.00
C ASN A 50 -8.32 -10.53 4.24
N ARG A 51 -7.33 -11.31 3.79
CA ARG A 51 -5.91 -11.01 3.98
C ARG A 51 -5.34 -10.16 2.85
N LEU A 52 -4.63 -9.10 3.21
CA LEU A 52 -3.84 -8.27 2.33
C LEU A 52 -2.35 -8.57 2.48
N PHE A 53 -1.64 -8.52 1.36
CA PHE A 53 -0.18 -8.64 1.29
C PHE A 53 0.38 -7.53 0.41
N MET A 54 1.12 -6.61 1.02
CA MET A 54 1.76 -5.50 0.33
C MET A 54 3.23 -5.83 0.04
N ILE A 55 3.65 -5.61 -1.19
CA ILE A 55 5.06 -5.64 -1.61
C ILE A 55 5.44 -4.22 -1.97
N MET A 56 6.49 -3.69 -1.33
CA MET A 56 6.98 -2.34 -1.55
C MET A 56 8.46 -2.38 -1.88
N GLU A 57 8.86 -1.73 -2.98
CA GLU A 57 10.26 -1.56 -3.37
C GLU A 57 10.68 -0.11 -3.22
N THR A 58 11.79 0.12 -2.53
CA THR A 58 12.26 1.46 -2.21
C THR A 58 13.66 1.71 -2.76
N GLY A 59 13.92 2.97 -3.10
CA GLY A 59 15.26 3.45 -3.41
C GLY A 59 16.09 3.70 -2.14
N PRO A 60 17.33 4.18 -2.31
CA PRO A 60 18.27 4.38 -1.21
C PRO A 60 17.89 5.52 -0.27
N ASP A 61 17.02 6.45 -0.68
CA ASP A 61 16.68 7.65 0.09
C ASP A 61 15.39 7.48 0.93
N PHE A 62 14.78 6.30 0.87
CA PHE A 62 13.56 5.96 1.59
C PHE A 62 13.77 5.99 3.11
N SER A 63 12.84 6.63 3.81
CA SER A 63 12.68 6.47 5.26
C SER A 63 11.21 6.47 5.64
N PHE A 64 10.86 5.71 6.68
CA PHE A 64 9.50 5.70 7.20
C PHE A 64 9.09 7.05 7.79
N GLU A 65 10.02 7.85 8.33
CA GLU A 65 9.68 9.18 8.83
C GLU A 65 9.30 10.16 7.71
N LYS A 66 9.97 10.10 6.54
CA LYS A 66 9.61 10.92 5.38
C LYS A 66 8.23 10.57 4.81
N LYS A 67 7.79 9.33 5.02
CA LYS A 67 6.48 8.84 4.56
C LYS A 67 5.34 9.14 5.53
N ALA A 68 5.64 9.39 6.81
CA ALA A 68 4.68 9.52 7.92
C ALA A 68 3.79 10.75 7.81
#